data_AF-A0A353P3A8-F1
#
_entry.id   AF-A0A353P3A8-F1
#
_cell.length_a   1.000
_cell.length_b   1.000
_cell.length_c   1.000
_cell.angle_alpha   90.00
_cell.angle_beta   90.00
_cell.angle_gamma   90.00
#
_symmetry.space_group_name_H-M   'P 1'
#
loop_
_entity.id
_entity.type
_entity.pdbx_description
1 polymer ?
#
loop_
_entity_poly.entity_id
_entity_poly.type
_entity_poly.pdbx_seq_one_letter_code
_entity_poly.pdbx_strand_id
1 'polypeptide(L)'
;MLPKKVMQRLIEKTDFKNLTILTLVNLIIGIYLISTMVLISKDGTLYINCARQFTTHNPISVISNIETAPGYPFLIFLIHKFIDFFTNNNSLQRWILSAQMVSLFSKLVGSVFLYYIGTLLLDQKKFVFWGILILNILPDSAEYGSDALTEWPHLMFLSIGFLLLLCGAQYRKSQMFGLAGITTGLGYLVRSESCQLLIYGGIWLLFNLVRPTNRMKRPKAAVALLLMAVGFIIIAAPYMKIKGYAFPKQRMLRLSETSSVSDNVKFVSPTSTAYTGEIMGNKTIMKNIFETLVYYFVPGLFIGCWHYFRKQSKRIEQGFFAAAFIILNVMMLLWQQNYQHFISRRHTLPLIVFTMFCVPIGMQIISDWISERTSRGKSTTEKNRRNWYYILIALGVTICFVKLIKHTSSQKSGYRDAAMWLNKNTTPEDIIAVPDKRITYYAERNGMEYSDERQISKRVNYIIRVVKENDVTPSFGRNIEEKYLTWIDKENSRKLVIYKVLR
;
A
#
# COMPACT_ATOMS: atom_id res chain seq x y z
N MET A 1 -6.34 -25.40 11.52
CA MET A 1 -7.62 -26.03 11.13
C MET A 1 -8.78 -25.16 11.59
N LEU A 2 -9.49 -24.49 10.66
CA LEU A 2 -10.65 -23.65 11.01
C LEU A 2 -11.79 -24.54 11.55
N PRO A 3 -12.59 -24.09 12.53
CA PRO A 3 -13.72 -24.88 13.02
C PRO A 3 -14.69 -25.18 11.86
N LYS A 4 -15.16 -26.43 11.75
CA LYS A 4 -16.08 -26.87 10.68
C LYS A 4 -17.28 -25.94 10.51
N LYS A 5 -17.89 -25.48 11.61
CA LYS A 5 -19.00 -24.50 11.61
C LYS A 5 -18.64 -23.11 11.05
N VAL A 6 -17.38 -22.70 11.17
CA VAL A 6 -16.89 -21.43 10.60
C VAL A 6 -16.69 -21.59 9.12
N MET A 7 -16.03 -22.67 8.71
CA MET A 7 -15.84 -22.98 7.29
C MET A 7 -17.19 -23.13 6.57
N GLN A 8 -18.18 -23.75 7.22
CA GLN A 8 -19.51 -23.94 6.68
C GLN A 8 -20.34 -22.64 6.62
N ARG A 9 -20.08 -21.65 7.49
CA ARG A 9 -20.66 -20.30 7.37
C ARG A 9 -19.95 -19.43 6.33
N LEU A 10 -18.66 -19.64 6.11
CA LEU A 10 -17.88 -18.87 5.14
C LEU A 10 -18.11 -19.36 3.70
N ILE A 11 -18.49 -20.63 3.53
CA ILE A 11 -18.73 -21.24 2.22
C ILE A 11 -20.24 -21.38 2.01
N GLU A 12 -20.92 -20.24 1.88
CA GLU A 12 -22.23 -20.24 1.21
C GLU A 12 -22.02 -20.15 -0.30
N LYS A 13 -22.90 -20.78 -1.10
CA LYS A 13 -22.82 -20.73 -2.58
C LYS A 13 -22.81 -19.29 -3.11
N THR A 14 -23.48 -18.37 -2.41
CA THR A 14 -23.53 -16.94 -2.71
C THR A 14 -22.18 -16.25 -2.50
N ASP A 15 -21.43 -16.64 -1.47
CA ASP A 15 -20.10 -16.09 -1.19
C ASP A 15 -19.09 -16.51 -2.26
N PHE A 16 -19.15 -17.77 -2.70
CA PHE A 16 -18.32 -18.24 -3.80
C PHE A 16 -18.54 -17.40 -5.07
N LYS A 17 -19.80 -17.21 -5.49
CA LYS A 17 -20.14 -16.39 -6.65
C LYS A 17 -19.61 -14.96 -6.52
N ASN A 18 -19.82 -14.32 -5.37
CA ASN A 18 -19.35 -12.96 -5.11
C ASN A 18 -17.83 -12.86 -5.19
N LEU A 19 -17.11 -13.77 -4.54
CA LEU A 19 -15.65 -13.81 -4.54
C LEU A 19 -15.08 -14.09 -5.93
N THR A 20 -15.68 -14.99 -6.70
CA THR A 20 -15.28 -15.24 -8.09
C THR A 20 -15.38 -13.97 -8.93
N ILE A 21 -16.50 -13.25 -8.84
CA ILE A 21 -16.69 -11.99 -9.58
C ILE A 21 -15.66 -10.95 -9.13
N LEU A 22 -15.49 -10.74 -7.83
CA LEU A 22 -14.53 -9.76 -7.30
C LEU A 22 -13.09 -10.08 -7.70
N THR A 23 -12.71 -11.35 -7.64
CA THR A 23 -11.37 -11.83 -8.03
C THR A 23 -11.14 -11.65 -9.53
N LEU A 24 -12.14 -11.99 -10.37
CA LEU A 24 -12.05 -11.82 -11.81
C LEU A 24 -11.93 -10.35 -12.22
N VAL A 25 -12.78 -9.47 -11.66
CA VAL A 25 -12.71 -8.03 -11.91
C VAL A 25 -11.34 -7.48 -11.51
N ASN A 26 -10.86 -7.84 -10.32
CA ASN A 26 -9.57 -7.40 -9.83
C ASN A 26 -8.40 -7.91 -10.68
N LEU A 27 -8.47 -9.16 -11.17
CA LEU A 27 -7.47 -9.74 -12.06
C LEU A 27 -7.45 -9.03 -13.42
N ILE A 28 -8.61 -8.81 -14.04
CA ILE A 28 -8.72 -8.11 -15.34
C ILE A 28 -8.15 -6.69 -15.24
N ILE A 29 -8.56 -5.94 -14.22
CA ILE A 29 -8.05 -4.58 -13.98
C ILE A 29 -6.55 -4.60 -13.70
N GLY A 30 -6.09 -5.53 -12.87
CA GLY A 30 -4.66 -5.66 -12.53
C GLY A 30 -3.79 -5.96 -13.73
N ILE A 31 -4.19 -6.95 -14.55
CA ILE A 31 -3.49 -7.28 -15.80
C ILE A 31 -3.47 -6.09 -16.75
N TYR A 32 -4.62 -5.42 -16.94
CA TYR A 32 -4.71 -4.23 -17.77
C TYR A 32 -3.70 -3.16 -17.31
N LEU A 33 -3.68 -2.84 -16.02
CA LEU A 33 -2.78 -1.83 -15.46
C LEU A 33 -1.31 -2.23 -15.56
N ILE A 34 -0.98 -3.51 -15.33
CA ILE A 34 0.39 -4.02 -15.50
C ILE A 34 0.84 -3.86 -16.97
N SER A 35 0.00 -4.28 -17.92
CA SER A 35 0.32 -4.25 -19.35
C SER A 35 0.47 -2.83 -19.91
N THR A 36 -0.20 -1.86 -19.30
CA THR A 36 -0.21 -0.46 -19.74
C THR A 36 0.74 0.42 -18.92
N MET A 37 1.34 -0.10 -17.85
CA MET A 37 2.27 0.65 -17.01
C MET A 37 3.63 0.83 -17.70
N VAL A 38 3.98 2.09 -17.99
CA VAL A 38 5.23 2.43 -18.70
C VAL A 38 6.43 2.51 -17.74
N LEU A 39 6.20 3.03 -16.53
CA LEU A 39 7.20 3.11 -15.47
C LEU A 39 6.59 2.69 -14.13
N ILE A 40 7.33 1.86 -13.40
CA ILE A 40 7.03 1.56 -12.00
C ILE A 40 7.29 2.76 -11.09
N SER A 41 6.79 2.68 -9.86
CA SER A 41 7.13 3.64 -8.81
C SER A 41 8.63 3.70 -8.53
N LYS A 42 9.06 4.86 -8.03
CA LYS A 42 10.43 5.11 -7.59
C LYS A 42 10.87 4.16 -6.46
N ASP A 43 9.93 3.73 -5.62
CA ASP A 43 10.24 2.78 -4.54
C ASP A 43 10.34 1.35 -5.06
N GLY A 44 9.56 0.99 -6.09
CA GLY A 44 9.66 -0.29 -6.77
C GLY A 44 11.08 -0.60 -7.29
N THR A 45 11.79 0.41 -7.81
CA THR A 45 13.18 0.19 -8.26
C THR A 45 14.12 -0.16 -7.11
N LEU A 46 13.91 0.41 -5.92
CA LEU A 46 14.68 0.04 -4.71
C LEU A 46 14.38 -1.39 -4.30
N TYR A 47 13.10 -1.76 -4.21
CA TYR A 47 12.71 -3.10 -3.79
C TYR A 47 13.22 -4.18 -4.73
N ILE A 48 13.19 -3.93 -6.04
CA ILE A 48 13.73 -4.85 -7.04
C ILE A 48 15.26 -4.95 -6.95
N ASN A 49 15.97 -3.83 -6.78
CA ASN A 49 17.41 -3.86 -6.60
C ASN A 49 17.82 -4.63 -5.34
N CYS A 50 17.07 -4.46 -4.25
CA CYS A 50 17.23 -5.26 -3.04
C CYS A 50 16.93 -6.75 -3.31
N ALA A 51 15.89 -7.07 -4.07
CA ALA A 51 15.53 -8.44 -4.43
C ALA A 51 16.65 -9.13 -5.25
N ARG A 52 17.28 -8.40 -6.17
CA ARG A 52 18.43 -8.87 -6.96
C ARG A 52 19.63 -9.24 -6.10
N GLN A 53 19.90 -8.48 -5.04
CA GLN A 53 21.01 -8.75 -4.12
C GLN A 53 20.88 -10.11 -3.42
N PHE A 54 19.66 -10.62 -3.19
CA PHE A 54 19.46 -11.98 -2.66
C PHE A 54 19.91 -13.08 -3.63
N THR A 55 20.14 -12.76 -4.91
CA THR A 55 20.68 -13.72 -5.88
C THR A 55 22.20 -13.79 -5.85
N THR A 56 22.87 -12.68 -5.52
CA THR A 56 24.33 -12.56 -5.58
C THR A 56 25.02 -12.66 -4.23
N HIS A 57 24.33 -12.34 -3.14
CA HIS A 57 24.91 -12.26 -1.80
C HIS A 57 24.16 -13.15 -0.79
N ASN A 58 24.84 -13.46 0.31
CA ASN A 58 24.23 -14.20 1.43
C ASN A 58 23.03 -13.43 2.00
N PRO A 59 21.88 -14.09 2.26
CA PRO A 59 20.67 -13.41 2.74
C PRO A 59 20.88 -12.53 3.98
N ILE A 60 21.78 -12.95 4.87
CA ILE A 60 22.07 -12.22 6.12
C ILE A 60 22.76 -10.88 5.83
N SER A 61 23.75 -10.84 4.92
CA SER A 61 24.44 -9.59 4.57
C SER A 61 23.55 -8.63 3.79
N VAL A 62 22.66 -9.18 2.97
CA VAL A 62 21.63 -8.40 2.27
C VAL A 62 20.69 -7.75 3.30
N ILE A 63 20.17 -8.53 4.25
CA ILE A 63 19.29 -8.02 5.30
C ILE A 63 20.01 -6.97 6.16
N SER A 64 21.28 -7.16 6.54
CA SER A 64 22.01 -6.18 7.35
C SER A 64 22.19 -4.84 6.64
N ASN A 65 22.40 -4.85 5.33
CA ASN A 65 22.77 -3.65 4.56
C ASN A 65 21.57 -2.88 3.99
N ILE A 66 20.42 -3.51 3.80
CA ILE A 66 19.24 -2.85 3.20
C ILE A 66 18.57 -1.88 4.19
N GLU A 67 18.27 -0.65 3.78
CA GLU A 67 17.52 0.31 4.63
C GLU A 67 16.03 -0.05 4.77
N THR A 68 15.44 -0.66 3.74
CA THR A 68 14.03 -1.07 3.71
C THR A 68 13.78 -2.40 4.44
N ALA A 69 12.51 -2.67 4.75
CA ALA A 69 12.13 -3.96 5.31
C ALA A 69 12.31 -5.09 4.28
N PRO A 70 12.87 -6.26 4.64
CA PRO A 70 13.31 -7.27 3.68
C PRO A 70 12.19 -8.14 3.12
N GLY A 71 11.01 -8.15 3.74
CA GLY A 71 9.92 -9.07 3.42
C GLY A 71 9.41 -8.92 1.99
N TYR A 72 9.21 -7.70 1.50
CA TYR A 72 8.74 -7.49 0.13
C TYR A 72 9.82 -7.82 -0.92
N PRO A 73 11.07 -7.33 -0.82
CA PRO A 73 12.17 -7.79 -1.68
C PRO A 73 12.34 -9.31 -1.70
N PHE A 74 12.19 -9.98 -0.56
CA PHE A 74 12.25 -11.43 -0.49
C PHE A 74 11.11 -12.12 -1.23
N LEU A 75 9.86 -11.61 -1.13
CA LEU A 75 8.74 -12.11 -1.94
C LEU A 75 8.98 -11.92 -3.44
N ILE A 76 9.53 -10.78 -3.86
CA ILE A 76 9.92 -10.54 -5.26
C ILE A 76 10.93 -11.59 -5.72
N PHE A 77 11.97 -11.83 -4.91
CA PHE A 77 12.99 -12.84 -5.19
C PHE A 77 12.38 -14.24 -5.35
N LEU A 78 11.46 -14.65 -4.47
CA LEU A 78 10.80 -15.96 -4.57
C LEU A 78 9.98 -16.10 -5.85
N ILE A 79 9.19 -15.09 -6.21
CA ILE A 79 8.41 -15.10 -7.45
C ILE A 79 9.32 -15.08 -8.67
N HIS A 80 10.40 -14.30 -8.63
CA HIS A 80 11.38 -14.26 -9.71
C HIS A 80 12.05 -15.63 -9.91
N LYS A 81 12.48 -16.29 -8.83
CA LYS A 81 13.02 -17.67 -8.89
C LYS A 81 12.02 -18.67 -9.43
N PHE A 82 10.74 -18.53 -9.07
CA PHE A 82 9.68 -19.39 -9.60
C PHE A 82 9.47 -19.18 -11.11
N ILE A 83 9.53 -17.94 -11.60
CA ILE A 83 9.40 -17.63 -13.04
C ILE A 83 10.64 -18.08 -13.83
N ASP A 84 11.84 -17.90 -13.25
CA ASP A 84 13.10 -18.34 -13.86
C ASP A 84 13.13 -19.86 -14.07
N PHE A 85 12.47 -20.64 -13.21
CA PHE A 85 12.33 -22.10 -13.41
C PHE A 85 11.67 -22.46 -14.75
N PHE A 86 10.77 -21.62 -15.25
CA PHE A 86 10.07 -21.85 -16.52
C PHE A 86 10.75 -21.17 -17.72
N THR A 87 11.66 -20.22 -17.50
CA THR A 87 12.18 -19.37 -18.57
C THR A 87 13.64 -18.93 -18.31
N ASN A 88 14.55 -19.14 -19.26
CA ASN A 88 16.01 -18.98 -19.03
C ASN A 88 16.63 -17.57 -19.24
N ASN A 89 15.87 -16.46 -19.32
CA ASN A 89 16.43 -15.11 -19.59
C ASN A 89 16.32 -14.15 -18.40
N ASN A 90 17.43 -13.87 -17.72
CA ASN A 90 17.45 -12.87 -16.65
C ASN A 90 17.41 -11.44 -17.22
N SER A 91 16.21 -10.88 -17.41
CA SER A 91 16.01 -9.51 -17.89
C SER A 91 15.40 -8.61 -16.81
N LEU A 92 15.71 -7.31 -16.86
CA LEU A 92 15.11 -6.29 -15.98
C LEU A 92 13.58 -6.34 -15.99
N GLN A 93 12.99 -6.56 -17.16
CA GLN A 93 11.54 -6.62 -17.32
C GLN A 93 10.91 -7.76 -16.50
N ARG A 94 11.60 -8.89 -16.34
CA ARG A 94 11.10 -9.99 -15.51
C ARG A 94 11.10 -9.65 -14.03
N TRP A 95 12.14 -8.98 -13.54
CA TRP A 95 12.16 -8.52 -12.16
C TRP A 95 11.02 -7.54 -11.86
N ILE A 96 10.73 -6.64 -12.81
CA ILE A 96 9.59 -5.72 -12.73
C ILE A 96 8.29 -6.52 -12.68
N LEU A 97 8.10 -7.45 -13.61
CA LEU A 97 6.91 -8.31 -13.66
C LEU A 97 6.74 -9.12 -12.38
N SER A 98 7.82 -9.71 -11.85
CA SER A 98 7.82 -10.45 -10.58
C SER A 98 7.31 -9.58 -9.43
N ALA A 99 7.75 -8.33 -9.33
CA ALA A 99 7.29 -7.41 -8.31
C ALA A 99 5.82 -7.02 -8.47
N GLN A 100 5.38 -6.74 -9.69
CA GLN A 100 3.97 -6.46 -9.98
C GLN A 100 3.07 -7.68 -9.70
N MET A 101 3.54 -8.89 -10.00
CA MET A 101 2.84 -10.15 -9.70
C MET A 101 2.68 -10.36 -8.19
N VAL A 102 3.70 -10.06 -7.38
CA VAL A 102 3.59 -10.12 -5.91
C VAL A 102 2.51 -9.14 -5.42
N SER A 103 2.51 -7.90 -5.92
CA SER A 103 1.52 -6.88 -5.53
C SER A 103 0.11 -7.30 -5.92
N LEU A 104 -0.08 -7.78 -7.16
CA LEU A 104 -1.39 -8.19 -7.67
C LEU A 104 -1.92 -9.42 -6.94
N PHE A 105 -1.07 -10.42 -6.74
CA PHE A 105 -1.40 -11.60 -5.93
C PHE A 105 -1.81 -11.19 -4.52
N SER A 106 -1.05 -10.31 -3.89
CA SER A 106 -1.36 -9.80 -2.55
C SER A 106 -2.70 -9.05 -2.53
N LYS A 107 -3.02 -8.28 -3.58
CA LYS A 107 -4.32 -7.62 -3.72
C LYS A 107 -5.47 -8.62 -3.84
N LEU A 108 -5.32 -9.67 -4.66
CA LEU A 108 -6.33 -10.72 -4.83
C LEU A 108 -6.60 -11.42 -3.50
N VAL A 109 -5.55 -11.90 -2.84
CA VAL A 109 -5.65 -12.56 -1.53
C VAL A 109 -6.21 -11.62 -0.47
N GLY A 110 -5.67 -10.40 -0.37
CA GLY A 110 -6.13 -9.38 0.57
C GLY A 110 -7.62 -9.07 0.40
N SER A 111 -8.10 -8.93 -0.83
CA SER A 111 -9.52 -8.66 -1.14
C SER A 111 -10.44 -9.79 -0.66
N VAL A 112 -10.02 -11.05 -0.78
CA VAL A 112 -10.78 -12.20 -0.26
C VAL A 112 -10.89 -12.12 1.27
N PHE A 113 -9.78 -11.84 1.97
CA PHE A 113 -9.79 -11.70 3.42
C PHE A 113 -10.60 -10.50 3.89
N LEU A 114 -10.53 -9.37 3.17
CA LEU A 114 -11.35 -8.20 3.43
C LEU A 114 -12.83 -8.47 3.23
N TYR A 115 -13.23 -9.24 2.21
CA TYR A 115 -14.62 -9.68 2.06
C TYR A 115 -15.09 -10.43 3.32
N TYR A 116 -14.28 -11.36 3.84
CA TYR A 116 -14.65 -12.08 5.07
C TYR A 116 -14.63 -11.20 6.33
N ILE A 117 -13.72 -10.23 6.44
CA ILE A 117 -13.76 -9.23 7.51
C ILE A 117 -15.06 -8.43 7.43
N GLY A 118 -15.41 -7.95 6.24
CA GLY A 118 -16.62 -7.20 5.98
C GLY A 118 -17.87 -8.00 6.36
N THR A 119 -17.96 -9.28 6.02
CA THR A 119 -19.11 -10.13 6.39
C THR A 119 -19.16 -10.47 7.88
N LEU A 120 -18.03 -10.45 8.58
CA LEU A 120 -17.99 -10.60 10.04
C LEU A 120 -18.30 -9.30 10.78
N LEU A 121 -18.02 -8.13 10.19
CA LEU A 121 -18.33 -6.82 10.77
C LEU A 121 -19.75 -6.36 10.43
N LEU A 122 -20.22 -6.70 9.23
CA LEU A 122 -21.52 -6.37 8.69
C LEU A 122 -22.29 -7.65 8.39
N ASP A 123 -23.47 -7.82 9.00
CA ASP A 123 -24.36 -8.96 8.70
C ASP A 123 -24.98 -8.89 7.28
N GLN A 124 -24.62 -7.89 6.48
CA GLN A 124 -25.22 -7.59 5.17
C GLN A 124 -24.20 -7.78 4.03
N LYS A 125 -24.11 -9.01 3.53
CA LYS A 125 -23.17 -9.43 2.47
C LYS A 125 -23.22 -8.57 1.21
N LYS A 126 -24.40 -8.06 0.85
CA LYS A 126 -24.59 -7.16 -0.30
C LYS A 126 -23.70 -5.91 -0.21
N PHE A 127 -23.65 -5.25 0.95
CA PHE A 127 -22.83 -4.05 1.13
C PHE A 127 -21.34 -4.37 1.12
N VAL A 128 -20.97 -5.52 1.68
CA VAL A 128 -19.58 -5.98 1.62
C VAL A 128 -19.11 -6.19 0.19
N PHE A 129 -19.93 -6.87 -0.63
CA PHE A 129 -19.63 -7.08 -2.05
C PHE A 129 -19.41 -5.75 -2.78
N TRP A 130 -20.34 -4.80 -2.66
CA TRP A 130 -20.22 -3.49 -3.32
C TRP A 130 -19.02 -2.68 -2.77
N GLY A 131 -18.73 -2.76 -1.47
CA GLY A 131 -17.60 -2.06 -0.87
C GLY A 131 -16.27 -2.54 -1.43
N ILE A 132 -16.08 -3.87 -1.55
CA ILE A 132 -14.87 -4.45 -2.15
C ILE A 132 -14.82 -4.21 -3.66
N LEU A 133 -15.96 -4.24 -4.36
CA LEU A 133 -15.99 -3.92 -5.78
C LEU A 133 -15.52 -2.48 -6.02
N ILE A 134 -16.04 -1.51 -5.26
CA ILE A 134 -15.59 -0.11 -5.36
C ILE A 134 -14.10 -0.01 -5.00
N LEU A 135 -13.64 -0.68 -3.94
CA LEU A 135 -12.21 -0.70 -3.56
C LEU A 135 -11.31 -1.18 -4.70
N ASN A 136 -11.75 -2.21 -5.44
CA ASN A 136 -10.97 -2.80 -6.53
C ASN A 136 -10.85 -1.90 -7.76
N ILE A 137 -11.86 -1.04 -7.98
CA ILE A 137 -11.93 -0.10 -9.12
C ILE A 137 -11.38 1.28 -8.75
N LEU A 138 -11.21 1.57 -7.45
CA LEU A 138 -10.69 2.85 -6.97
C LEU A 138 -9.28 3.10 -7.54
N PRO A 139 -8.99 4.25 -8.18
CA PRO A 139 -7.76 4.45 -8.95
C PRO A 139 -6.47 4.17 -8.18
N ASP A 140 -6.26 4.85 -7.06
CA ASP A 140 -5.04 4.69 -6.25
C ASP A 140 -4.89 3.24 -5.74
N SER A 141 -5.99 2.65 -5.27
CA SER A 141 -6.05 1.26 -4.79
C SER A 141 -5.69 0.26 -5.89
N ALA A 142 -6.20 0.46 -7.10
CA ALA A 142 -5.92 -0.41 -8.24
C ALA A 142 -4.50 -0.27 -8.77
N GLU A 143 -4.00 0.97 -8.85
CA GLU A 143 -2.63 1.27 -9.25
C GLU A 143 -1.62 0.66 -8.27
N TYR A 144 -1.78 0.86 -6.96
CA TYR A 144 -0.88 0.29 -5.97
C TYR A 144 -0.86 -1.24 -5.97
N GLY A 145 -1.94 -1.89 -6.44
CA GLY A 145 -2.01 -3.34 -6.58
C GLY A 145 -1.32 -3.88 -7.82
N SER A 146 -1.01 -3.02 -8.78
CA SER A 146 -0.45 -3.39 -10.08
C SER A 146 0.97 -2.85 -10.26
N ASP A 147 1.40 -1.93 -9.39
CA ASP A 147 2.76 -1.40 -9.29
C ASP A 147 3.63 -2.25 -8.34
N ALA A 148 4.94 -2.07 -8.41
CA ALA A 148 5.93 -2.73 -7.55
C ALA A 148 6.02 -2.08 -6.16
N LEU A 149 4.92 -2.14 -5.41
CA LEU A 149 4.71 -1.42 -4.15
C LEU A 149 4.39 -2.34 -2.97
N THR A 150 4.67 -1.88 -1.74
CA THR A 150 4.52 -2.69 -0.51
C THR A 150 3.12 -2.66 0.09
N GLU A 151 2.27 -1.75 -0.40
CA GLU A 151 0.96 -1.41 0.12
C GLU A 151 0.06 -2.65 0.19
N TRP A 152 -0.15 -3.36 -0.92
CA TRP A 152 -1.00 -4.55 -0.93
C TRP A 152 -0.42 -5.77 -0.23
N PRO A 153 0.89 -6.09 -0.34
CA PRO A 153 1.51 -7.10 0.51
C PRO A 153 1.30 -6.83 2.00
N HIS A 154 1.46 -5.58 2.43
CA HIS A 154 1.17 -5.18 3.81
C HIS A 154 -0.32 -5.37 4.16
N LEU A 155 -1.23 -4.88 3.30
CA LEU A 155 -2.68 -5.01 3.51
C LEU A 155 -3.14 -6.47 3.52
N MET A 156 -2.51 -7.35 2.75
CA MET A 156 -2.80 -8.79 2.74
C MET A 156 -2.51 -9.38 4.13
N PHE A 157 -1.29 -9.20 4.66
CA PHE A 157 -0.94 -9.68 6.00
C PHE A 157 -1.79 -9.01 7.09
N LEU A 158 -2.04 -7.71 6.96
CA LEU A 158 -2.89 -6.97 7.89
C LEU A 158 -4.32 -7.54 7.91
N SER A 159 -4.91 -7.83 6.75
CA SER A 159 -6.27 -8.37 6.63
C SER A 159 -6.36 -9.81 7.12
N ILE A 160 -5.38 -10.67 6.81
CA ILE A 160 -5.32 -12.04 7.33
C ILE A 160 -5.25 -12.00 8.86
N GLY A 161 -4.31 -11.22 9.41
CA GLY A 161 -4.12 -11.12 10.86
C GLY A 161 -5.34 -10.55 11.57
N PHE A 162 -5.96 -9.51 11.00
CA PHE A 162 -7.19 -8.92 11.55
C PHE A 162 -8.37 -9.90 11.52
N LEU A 163 -8.53 -10.67 10.44
CA LEU A 163 -9.55 -11.72 10.37
C LEU A 163 -9.31 -12.78 11.44
N LEU A 164 -8.06 -13.20 11.65
CA LEU A 164 -7.68 -14.17 12.67
C LEU A 164 -7.96 -13.66 14.08
N LEU A 165 -7.71 -12.38 14.37
CA LEU A 165 -8.06 -11.75 15.64
C LEU A 165 -9.58 -11.73 15.87
N LEU A 166 -10.35 -11.32 14.86
CA LEU A 166 -11.82 -11.34 14.92
C LEU A 166 -12.34 -12.77 15.17
N CYS A 167 -11.83 -13.76 14.43
CA CYS A 167 -12.21 -15.16 14.62
C CYS A 167 -11.80 -15.69 16.00
N GLY A 168 -10.59 -15.37 16.45
CA GLY A 168 -10.09 -15.76 17.77
C GLY A 168 -10.96 -15.23 18.89
N ALA A 169 -11.35 -13.95 18.80
CA ALA A 169 -12.23 -13.30 19.76
C ALA A 169 -13.66 -13.87 19.73
N GLN A 170 -14.25 -14.05 18.54
CA GLN A 170 -15.63 -14.54 18.42
C GLN A 170 -15.78 -16.02 18.79
N TYR A 171 -14.82 -16.87 18.39
CA TYR A 171 -14.90 -18.32 18.57
C TYR A 171 -14.09 -18.85 19.77
N ARG A 172 -13.43 -17.95 20.53
CA ARG A 172 -12.71 -18.28 21.77
C ARG A 172 -11.55 -19.26 21.56
N LYS A 173 -10.88 -19.18 20.39
CA LYS A 173 -9.77 -20.06 20.03
C LYS A 173 -8.44 -19.35 20.18
N SER A 174 -7.67 -19.71 21.21
CA SER A 174 -6.33 -19.16 21.47
C SER A 174 -5.35 -19.38 20.32
N GLN A 175 -5.44 -20.52 19.62
CA GLN A 175 -4.61 -20.83 18.46
C GLN A 175 -4.71 -19.78 17.34
N MET A 176 -5.88 -19.14 17.17
CA MET A 176 -6.05 -18.10 16.15
C MET A 176 -5.21 -16.85 16.47
N PHE A 177 -5.01 -16.54 17.75
CA PHE A 177 -4.14 -15.45 18.17
C PHE A 177 -2.65 -15.77 17.91
N GLY A 178 -2.24 -17.03 18.08
CA GLY A 178 -0.89 -17.47 17.68
C GLY A 178 -0.64 -17.32 16.19
N LEU A 179 -1.59 -17.77 15.35
CA LEU A 179 -1.53 -17.55 13.90
C LEU A 179 -1.54 -16.07 13.53
N ALA A 180 -2.36 -15.26 14.21
CA ALA A 180 -2.37 -13.80 14.03
C ALA A 180 -1.00 -13.20 14.38
N GLY A 181 -0.32 -13.68 15.43
CA GLY A 181 1.05 -13.30 15.78
C GLY A 181 2.05 -13.60 14.66
N ILE A 182 2.01 -14.81 14.09
CA ILE A 182 2.87 -15.20 12.96
C ILE A 182 2.60 -14.31 11.74
N THR A 183 1.33 -14.11 11.37
CA THR A 183 0.95 -13.22 10.27
C THR A 183 1.39 -11.78 10.53
N THR A 184 1.31 -11.31 11.77
CA THR A 184 1.80 -9.98 12.18
C THR A 184 3.32 -9.88 12.01
N GLY A 185 4.07 -10.92 12.38
CA GLY A 185 5.52 -10.98 12.17
C GLY A 185 5.90 -10.96 10.69
N LEU A 186 5.19 -11.71 9.84
CA LEU A 186 5.39 -11.66 8.38
C LEU A 186 5.05 -10.28 7.81
N GLY A 187 3.93 -9.70 8.24
CA GLY A 187 3.55 -8.34 7.89
C GLY A 187 4.59 -7.31 8.33
N TYR A 188 5.17 -7.48 9.52
CA TYR A 188 6.24 -6.63 10.06
C TYR A 188 7.50 -6.63 9.19
N LEU A 189 7.86 -7.78 8.61
CA LEU A 189 8.97 -7.87 7.64
C LEU A 189 8.68 -7.13 6.33
N VAL A 190 7.42 -6.95 5.95
CA VAL A 190 7.03 -6.12 4.79
C VAL A 190 6.98 -4.65 5.18
N ARG A 191 6.32 -4.34 6.30
CA ARG A 191 6.05 -3.01 6.81
C ARG A 191 5.84 -3.06 8.32
N SER A 192 6.58 -2.26 9.08
CA SER A 192 6.52 -2.26 10.54
C SER A 192 5.16 -1.84 11.10
N GLU A 193 4.35 -1.12 10.31
CA GLU A 193 2.98 -0.72 10.64
C GLU A 193 2.07 -1.92 10.95
N SER A 194 2.39 -3.13 10.47
CA SER A 194 1.64 -4.35 10.80
C SER A 194 1.63 -4.68 12.29
N CYS A 195 2.58 -4.17 13.09
CA CYS A 195 2.59 -4.32 14.55
C CYS A 195 1.30 -3.83 15.23
N GLN A 196 0.50 -3.00 14.57
CA GLN A 196 -0.81 -2.59 15.05
C GLN A 196 -1.72 -3.79 15.40
N LEU A 197 -1.60 -4.92 14.71
CA LEU A 197 -2.34 -6.14 15.04
C LEU A 197 -1.99 -6.68 16.43
N LEU A 198 -0.72 -6.63 16.81
CA LEU A 198 -0.26 -7.05 18.14
C LEU A 198 -0.85 -6.12 19.21
N ILE A 199 -0.96 -4.83 18.92
CA ILE A 199 -1.58 -3.84 19.81
C ILE A 199 -3.08 -4.13 19.95
N TYR A 200 -3.81 -4.34 18.84
CA TYR A 200 -5.26 -4.61 18.86
C TYR A 200 -5.57 -5.89 19.65
N GLY A 201 -4.89 -6.98 19.30
CA GLY A 201 -5.05 -8.26 19.96
C GLY A 201 -4.61 -8.20 21.42
N GLY A 202 -3.52 -7.51 21.71
CA GLY A 202 -2.98 -7.33 23.05
C GLY A 202 -3.96 -6.60 23.96
N ILE A 203 -4.45 -5.42 23.56
CA ILE A 203 -5.43 -4.64 24.34
C ILE A 203 -6.71 -5.46 24.55
N TRP A 204 -7.21 -6.14 23.52
CA TRP A 204 -8.40 -7.00 23.64
C TRP A 204 -8.21 -8.13 24.66
N LEU A 205 -7.06 -8.81 24.62
CA LEU A 205 -6.76 -9.91 25.53
C LEU A 205 -6.50 -9.43 26.96
N LEU A 206 -5.80 -8.30 27.13
CA LEU A 206 -5.61 -7.64 28.42
C LEU A 206 -6.95 -7.22 29.03
N PHE A 207 -7.85 -6.66 28.24
CA PHE A 207 -9.21 -6.34 28.68
C PHE A 207 -9.94 -7.58 29.20
N ASN A 208 -9.84 -8.72 28.51
CA ASN A 208 -10.43 -9.99 28.96
C ASN A 208 -9.72 -10.62 30.17
N LEU A 209 -8.46 -10.26 30.45
CA LEU A 209 -7.76 -10.67 31.67
C LEU A 209 -8.30 -9.90 32.89
N VAL A 210 -8.42 -8.58 32.77
CA VAL A 210 -8.94 -7.71 33.83
C VAL A 210 -10.42 -7.97 34.08
N ARG A 211 -11.22 -7.89 33.01
CA ARG A 211 -12.68 -8.05 33.04
C ARG A 211 -13.08 -9.27 32.22
N PRO A 212 -12.98 -10.49 32.79
CA PRO A 212 -13.33 -11.70 32.07
C PRO A 212 -14.79 -11.63 31.65
N THR A 213 -15.00 -11.62 30.34
CA THR A 213 -16.34 -11.76 29.79
C THR A 213 -16.76 -13.23 29.93
N ASN A 214 -18.07 -13.51 29.99
CA ASN A 214 -18.60 -14.89 29.93
C ASN A 214 -18.11 -15.69 28.70
N ARG A 215 -17.47 -15.00 27.74
CA ARG A 215 -16.95 -15.60 26.52
C ARG A 215 -15.55 -16.18 26.69
N MET A 216 -14.63 -15.52 27.39
CA MET A 216 -13.23 -15.94 27.43
C MET A 216 -12.67 -15.91 28.86
N LYS A 217 -12.35 -17.10 29.41
CA LYS A 217 -11.78 -17.25 30.75
C LYS A 217 -10.35 -16.70 30.81
N ARG A 218 -9.95 -16.12 31.95
CA ARG A 218 -8.60 -15.58 32.22
C ARG A 218 -7.43 -16.47 31.76
N PRO A 219 -7.33 -17.76 32.11
CA PRO A 219 -6.19 -18.59 31.70
C PRO A 219 -6.12 -18.75 30.17
N LYS A 220 -7.27 -18.82 29.49
CA LYS A 220 -7.29 -18.88 28.02
C LYS A 220 -6.86 -17.56 27.39
N ALA A 221 -7.16 -16.42 28.01
CA ALA A 221 -6.68 -15.12 27.56
C ALA A 221 -5.17 -14.97 27.74
N ALA A 222 -4.60 -15.43 28.86
CA ALA A 222 -3.16 -15.45 29.09
C ALA A 222 -2.44 -16.32 28.05
N VAL A 223 -2.94 -17.54 27.81
CA VAL A 223 -2.38 -18.43 26.78
C VAL A 223 -2.48 -17.82 25.39
N ALA A 224 -3.60 -17.19 25.03
CA ALA A 224 -3.76 -16.52 23.75
C ALA A 224 -2.78 -15.35 23.56
N LEU A 225 -2.54 -14.57 24.63
CA LEU A 225 -1.60 -13.45 24.62
C LEU A 225 -0.16 -13.94 24.43
N LEU A 226 0.21 -15.00 25.17
CA LEU A 226 1.51 -15.64 25.04
C LEU A 226 1.71 -16.20 23.62
N LEU A 227 0.74 -16.94 23.10
CA LEU A 227 0.81 -17.51 21.74
C LEU A 227 0.96 -16.41 20.68
N MET A 228 0.24 -15.30 20.81
CA MET A 228 0.34 -14.17 19.88
C MET A 228 1.73 -13.53 19.93
N ALA A 229 2.25 -13.28 21.14
CA ALA A 229 3.58 -12.70 21.34
C ALA A 229 4.68 -13.62 20.80
N VAL A 230 4.64 -14.90 21.14
CA VAL A 230 5.59 -15.92 20.65
C VAL A 230 5.52 -16.03 19.12
N GLY A 231 4.32 -16.10 18.55
CA GLY A 231 4.15 -16.16 17.09
C GLY A 231 4.76 -14.97 16.36
N PHE A 232 4.64 -13.76 16.93
CA PHE A 232 5.28 -12.55 16.40
C PHE A 232 6.80 -12.61 16.55
N ILE A 233 7.29 -12.90 17.75
CA ILE A 233 8.73 -12.90 18.08
C ILE A 233 9.50 -13.90 17.22
N ILE A 234 8.96 -15.10 16.98
CA ILE A 234 9.63 -16.13 16.14
C ILE A 234 10.02 -15.59 14.76
N ILE A 235 9.17 -14.75 14.15
CA ILE A 235 9.40 -14.21 12.82
C ILE A 235 10.16 -12.86 12.87
N ALA A 236 9.79 -11.99 13.81
CA ALA A 236 10.31 -10.62 13.86
C ALA A 236 11.69 -10.53 14.54
N ALA A 237 11.96 -11.35 15.56
CA ALA A 237 13.18 -11.25 16.36
C ALA A 237 14.48 -11.49 15.57
N PRO A 238 14.58 -12.45 14.64
CA PRO A 238 15.78 -12.60 13.83
C PRO A 238 16.13 -11.33 13.05
N TYR A 239 15.13 -10.67 12.46
CA TYR A 239 15.31 -9.41 11.75
C TYR A 239 15.68 -8.26 12.69
N MET A 240 15.00 -8.14 13.84
CA MET A 240 15.34 -7.13 14.85
C MET A 240 16.77 -7.30 15.38
N LYS A 241 17.21 -8.54 15.60
CA LYS A 241 18.57 -8.86 16.05
C LYS A 241 19.61 -8.49 15.00
N ILE A 242 19.38 -8.83 13.73
CA ILE A 242 20.31 -8.47 12.62
C ILE A 242 20.41 -6.95 12.46
N LYS A 243 19.31 -6.21 12.67
CA LYS A 243 19.29 -4.75 12.53
C LYS A 243 19.74 -3.98 13.77
N GLY A 244 19.68 -4.57 14.96
CA GLY A 244 19.96 -3.88 16.23
C GLY A 244 18.84 -2.92 16.71
N TYR A 245 17.69 -2.89 16.03
CA TYR A 245 16.57 -2.01 16.36
C TYR A 245 15.25 -2.77 16.32
N ALA A 246 14.34 -2.44 17.26
CA ALA A 246 12.97 -2.95 17.22
C ALA A 246 12.12 -2.28 16.13
N PHE A 247 12.45 -1.05 15.73
CA PHE A 247 11.84 -0.38 14.57
C PHE A 247 12.93 0.28 13.71
N PRO A 248 13.60 -0.48 12.83
CA PRO A 248 14.78 -0.01 12.09
C PRO A 248 14.55 1.27 11.29
N LYS A 249 13.37 1.39 10.66
CA LYS A 249 13.01 2.55 9.84
C LYS A 249 12.84 3.84 10.64
N GLN A 250 12.36 3.73 11.88
CA GLN A 250 12.16 4.87 12.78
C GLN A 250 13.35 5.04 13.75
N ARG A 251 14.32 4.11 13.70
CA ARG A 251 15.42 3.93 14.67
C ARG A 251 14.95 4.02 16.13
N MET A 252 13.75 3.54 16.41
CA MET A 252 13.18 3.53 17.76
C MET A 252 13.53 2.23 18.47
N LEU A 253 13.82 2.34 19.77
CA LEU A 253 14.23 1.25 20.67
C LEU A 253 15.49 0.54 20.15
N ARG A 254 16.66 1.17 20.36
CA ARG A 254 17.96 0.54 20.17
C ARG A 254 18.05 -0.65 21.13
N LEU A 255 18.29 -1.84 20.60
CA LEU A 255 18.54 -3.02 21.42
C LEU A 255 20.00 -2.90 21.90
N SER A 256 20.25 -3.03 23.22
CA SER A 256 21.59 -2.96 23.78
C SER A 256 22.52 -3.91 23.04
N GLU A 257 23.57 -3.34 22.43
CA GLU A 257 24.46 -4.05 21.51
C GLU A 257 25.27 -5.14 22.22
N THR A 258 25.25 -6.33 21.62
CA THR A 258 26.39 -7.25 21.64
C THR A 258 27.21 -6.97 20.37
N SER A 259 28.19 -6.07 20.53
CA SER A 259 29.47 -5.93 19.80
C SER A 259 29.51 -5.81 18.26
N SER A 260 30.18 -4.73 17.83
CA SER A 260 31.10 -4.62 16.68
C SER A 260 30.58 -4.72 15.24
N VAL A 261 29.85 -3.70 14.76
CA VAL A 261 29.91 -3.32 13.34
C VAL A 261 30.11 -1.81 13.23
N SER A 262 31.24 -1.43 12.62
CA SER A 262 31.76 -0.08 12.41
C SER A 262 30.71 0.91 11.89
N ASP A 263 30.29 1.84 12.75
CA ASP A 263 29.50 3.03 12.41
C ASP A 263 30.33 4.04 11.62
N ASN A 264 30.42 3.88 10.29
CA ASN A 264 31.00 4.87 9.37
C ASN A 264 30.01 5.35 8.29
N VAL A 265 28.71 5.15 8.49
CA VAL A 265 27.69 5.71 7.59
C VAL A 265 27.29 7.10 8.10
N LYS A 266 28.02 8.13 7.65
CA LYS A 266 27.60 9.53 7.80
C LYS A 266 26.30 9.73 7.00
N PHE A 267 25.18 9.80 7.71
CA PHE A 267 23.89 10.09 7.09
C PHE A 267 23.81 11.58 6.79
N VAL A 268 23.62 11.93 5.52
CA VAL A 268 23.15 13.26 5.12
C VAL A 268 21.70 13.33 5.56
N SER A 269 21.44 13.92 6.73
CA SER A 269 20.08 14.33 7.08
C SER A 269 19.58 15.24 5.96
N PRO A 270 18.42 14.97 5.34
CA PRO A 270 17.84 15.93 4.41
C PRO A 270 17.71 17.24 5.16
N THR A 271 18.41 18.25 4.65
CA THR A 271 18.52 19.57 5.27
C THR A 271 17.09 20.06 5.46
N SER A 272 16.68 20.09 6.72
CA SER A 272 15.36 20.53 7.14
C SER A 272 15.26 22.02 6.82
N THR A 273 14.73 22.35 5.64
CA THR A 273 14.11 23.64 5.42
C THR A 273 12.99 23.73 6.45
N ALA A 274 13.22 24.53 7.49
CA ALA A 274 12.27 24.81 8.56
C ALA A 274 11.06 25.52 7.96
N TYR A 275 10.10 24.75 7.45
CA TYR A 275 8.76 25.25 7.20
C TYR A 275 8.10 25.42 8.56
N THR A 276 7.82 26.67 8.90
CA THR A 276 7.14 27.11 10.11
C THR A 276 5.85 26.32 10.31
N GLY A 277 5.71 25.75 11.51
CA GLY A 277 4.63 24.83 11.89
C GLY A 277 3.27 25.50 11.97
N GLU A 278 2.61 25.64 10.82
CA GLU A 278 1.17 25.91 10.77
C GLU A 278 0.38 24.61 10.86
N ILE A 279 -0.86 24.74 11.37
CA ILE A 279 -1.96 23.76 11.55
C ILE A 279 -2.38 23.05 10.23
N MET A 280 -1.55 23.12 9.18
CA MET A 280 -1.73 22.55 7.86
C MET A 280 -1.80 21.00 7.88
N GLY A 281 -1.48 20.36 9.01
CA GLY A 281 -1.41 18.92 9.10
C GLY A 281 -2.73 18.19 8.83
N ASN A 282 -3.82 18.62 9.46
CA ASN A 282 -5.14 17.98 9.32
C ASN A 282 -5.72 18.13 7.90
N LYS A 283 -5.42 19.23 7.21
CA LYS A 283 -5.90 19.50 5.85
C LYS A 283 -5.33 18.49 4.85
N THR A 284 -4.07 18.10 5.00
CA THR A 284 -3.40 17.14 4.10
C THR A 284 -3.97 15.73 4.22
N ILE A 285 -4.23 15.24 5.44
CA ILE A 285 -4.83 13.91 5.65
C ILE A 285 -6.22 13.86 5.03
N MET A 286 -7.06 14.86 5.30
CA MET A 286 -8.41 14.93 4.74
C MET A 286 -8.36 15.03 3.21
N LYS A 287 -7.49 15.88 2.66
CA LYS A 287 -7.28 15.98 1.21
C LYS A 287 -6.92 14.62 0.61
N ASN A 288 -5.97 13.89 1.20
CA ASN A 288 -5.57 12.57 0.72
C ASN A 288 -6.73 11.56 0.76
N ILE A 289 -7.49 11.52 1.86
CA ILE A 289 -8.67 10.63 1.97
C ILE A 289 -9.71 10.98 0.88
N PHE A 290 -9.95 12.27 0.66
CA PHE A 290 -10.94 12.73 -0.31
C PHE A 290 -10.48 12.43 -1.74
N GLU A 291 -9.24 12.71 -2.09
CA GLU A 291 -8.67 12.43 -3.41
C GLU A 291 -8.66 10.93 -3.72
N THR A 292 -8.28 10.11 -2.74
CA THR A 292 -8.30 8.65 -2.90
C THR A 292 -9.72 8.12 -3.07
N LEU A 293 -10.72 8.67 -2.37
CA LEU A 293 -12.14 8.34 -2.54
C LEU A 293 -12.82 9.06 -3.72
N VAL A 294 -12.03 9.75 -4.56
CA VAL A 294 -12.48 10.52 -5.72
C VAL A 294 -13.54 11.58 -5.36
N TYR A 295 -13.56 12.05 -4.11
CA TYR A 295 -14.54 12.93 -3.48
C TYR A 295 -15.98 12.37 -3.42
N TYR A 296 -16.40 11.64 -4.45
CA TYR A 296 -17.73 11.08 -4.62
C TYR A 296 -18.13 10.11 -3.49
N PHE A 297 -17.22 9.23 -3.07
CA PHE A 297 -17.53 8.22 -2.06
C PHE A 297 -17.41 8.73 -0.61
N VAL A 298 -16.91 9.96 -0.42
CA VAL A 298 -16.65 10.53 0.91
C VAL A 298 -17.92 10.69 1.75
N PRO A 299 -19.04 11.27 1.25
CA PRO A 299 -20.26 11.37 2.03
C PRO A 299 -20.82 10.00 2.42
N GLY A 300 -20.77 9.04 1.49
CA GLY A 300 -21.18 7.66 1.74
C GLY A 300 -20.34 6.99 2.84
N LEU A 301 -19.03 7.25 2.86
CA LEU A 301 -18.15 6.74 3.92
C LEU A 301 -18.56 7.29 5.29
N PHE A 302 -18.68 8.62 5.43
CA PHE A 302 -18.97 9.25 6.72
C PHE A 302 -20.36 8.88 7.25
N ILE A 303 -21.40 8.94 6.40
CA ILE A 303 -22.78 8.56 6.78
C ILE A 303 -22.84 7.08 7.15
N GLY A 304 -22.17 6.23 6.37
CA GLY A 304 -22.10 4.79 6.63
C GLY A 304 -21.39 4.46 7.94
N CYS A 305 -20.24 5.10 8.21
CA CYS A 305 -19.51 4.92 9.47
C CYS A 305 -20.34 5.39 10.66
N TRP A 306 -20.97 6.57 10.56
CA TRP A 306 -21.85 7.10 11.59
C TRP A 306 -23.02 6.15 11.88
N HIS A 307 -23.72 5.70 10.83
CA HIS A 307 -24.82 4.76 10.96
C HIS A 307 -24.36 3.43 11.56
N TYR A 308 -23.21 2.90 11.10
CA TYR A 308 -22.61 1.72 11.65
C TYR A 308 -22.43 1.91 13.16
N PHE A 309 -21.68 2.91 13.63
CA PHE A 309 -21.40 3.09 15.06
C PHE A 309 -22.62 3.38 15.93
N ARG A 310 -23.67 4.03 15.39
CA ARG A 310 -24.91 4.31 16.14
C ARG A 310 -25.79 3.09 16.37
N LYS A 311 -25.68 2.04 15.55
CA LYS A 311 -26.52 0.83 15.69
C LYS A 311 -26.13 0.02 16.92
N GLN A 312 -27.02 -0.07 17.90
CA GLN A 312 -26.77 -0.64 19.25
C GLN A 312 -26.66 -2.18 19.29
N SER A 313 -27.04 -2.90 18.23
CA SER A 313 -27.13 -4.37 18.19
C SER A 313 -25.80 -5.10 17.95
N LYS A 314 -24.65 -4.45 18.12
CA LYS A 314 -23.36 -5.08 17.74
C LYS A 314 -22.85 -6.02 18.80
N ARG A 315 -22.11 -7.04 18.35
CA ARG A 315 -21.27 -7.80 19.27
C ARG A 315 -20.13 -6.89 19.73
N ILE A 316 -19.86 -6.91 21.04
CA ILE A 316 -18.84 -6.08 21.69
C ILE A 316 -17.49 -6.21 20.99
N GLU A 317 -17.13 -7.42 20.54
CA GLU A 317 -15.89 -7.71 19.82
C GLU A 317 -15.78 -6.92 18.51
N GLN A 318 -16.84 -6.93 17.70
CA GLN A 318 -16.85 -6.25 16.39
C GLN A 318 -16.73 -4.73 16.58
N GLY A 319 -17.46 -4.17 17.55
CA GLY A 319 -17.40 -2.76 17.89
C GLY A 319 -16.01 -2.35 18.36
N PHE A 320 -15.40 -3.14 19.26
CA PHE A 320 -14.05 -2.91 19.76
C PHE A 320 -13.01 -2.91 18.65
N PHE A 321 -12.93 -3.98 17.85
CA PHE A 321 -11.89 -4.09 16.82
C PHE A 321 -12.04 -3.04 15.72
N ALA A 322 -13.28 -2.71 15.32
CA ALA A 322 -13.51 -1.65 14.34
C ALA A 322 -13.11 -0.26 14.88
N ALA A 323 -13.47 0.07 16.13
CA ALA A 323 -13.09 1.33 16.75
C ALA A 323 -11.57 1.43 16.98
N ALA A 324 -10.97 0.38 17.55
CA ALA A 324 -9.54 0.31 17.80
C ALA A 324 -8.72 0.45 16.50
N PHE A 325 -9.17 -0.21 15.42
CA PHE A 325 -8.53 -0.08 14.11
C PHE A 325 -8.53 1.37 13.61
N ILE A 326 -9.70 2.02 13.61
CA ILE A 326 -9.83 3.40 13.12
C ILE A 326 -8.97 4.35 13.96
N ILE A 327 -9.09 4.29 15.30
CA ILE A 327 -8.36 5.17 16.21
C ILE A 327 -6.86 5.02 16.01
N LEU A 328 -6.35 3.78 16.00
CA LEU A 328 -4.91 3.55 15.91
C LEU A 328 -4.35 3.86 14.51
N ASN A 329 -5.11 3.66 13.43
CA ASN A 329 -4.68 4.12 12.10
C ASN A 329 -4.63 5.65 12.02
N VAL A 330 -5.60 6.35 12.62
CA VAL A 330 -5.57 7.83 12.69
C VAL A 330 -4.37 8.30 13.53
N MET A 331 -4.13 7.69 14.69
CA MET A 331 -2.94 7.99 15.51
C MET A 331 -1.64 7.75 14.74
N MET A 332 -1.55 6.65 13.99
CA MET A 332 -0.39 6.34 13.17
C MET A 332 -0.19 7.36 12.03
N LEU A 333 -1.27 7.82 11.39
CA LEU A 333 -1.20 8.88 10.38
C LEU A 333 -0.70 10.20 10.97
N LEU A 334 -1.21 10.59 12.15
CA LEU A 334 -0.75 11.77 12.87
C LEU A 334 0.70 11.64 13.33
N TRP A 335 1.12 10.45 13.74
CA TRP A 335 2.51 10.16 14.08
C TRP A 335 3.44 10.30 12.87
N GLN A 336 3.07 9.68 11.74
CA GLN A 336 3.83 9.77 10.49
C GLN A 336 3.92 11.22 9.99
N GLN A 337 2.86 12.00 10.17
CA GLN A 337 2.86 13.43 9.88
C GLN A 337 3.96 14.17 10.64
N ASN A 338 3.99 13.98 11.95
CA ASN A 338 4.89 14.70 12.84
C ASN A 338 6.35 14.28 12.61
N TYR A 339 6.59 13.03 12.21
CA TYR A 339 7.95 12.51 12.06
C TYR A 339 8.53 12.70 10.65
N GLN A 340 7.74 12.53 9.59
CA GLN A 340 8.24 12.56 8.21
C GLN A 340 7.98 13.88 7.48
N HIS A 341 7.23 14.81 8.09
CA HIS A 341 6.75 16.06 7.48
C HIS A 341 5.99 15.90 6.15
N PHE A 342 5.76 14.66 5.71
CA PHE A 342 5.16 14.33 4.42
C PHE A 342 4.26 13.09 4.55
N ILE A 343 2.99 13.24 4.16
CA ILE A 343 2.03 12.13 4.08
C ILE A 343 1.62 11.97 2.62
N SER A 344 2.04 10.85 2.03
CA SER A 344 1.52 10.43 0.73
C SER A 344 0.15 9.74 0.89
N ARG A 345 -0.66 9.80 -0.17
CA ARG A 345 -1.97 9.10 -0.30
C ARG A 345 -1.89 7.60 -0.01
N ARG A 346 -0.73 6.98 -0.21
CA ARG A 346 -0.49 5.57 0.13
C ARG A 346 -0.63 5.26 1.63
N HIS A 347 -0.36 6.21 2.51
CA HIS A 347 -0.46 6.00 3.96
C HIS A 347 -1.91 5.95 4.44
N THR A 348 -2.84 6.62 3.75
CA THR A 348 -4.27 6.59 4.10
C THR A 348 -4.99 5.32 3.60
N LEU A 349 -4.32 4.51 2.78
CA LEU A 349 -4.92 3.34 2.16
C LEU A 349 -5.43 2.29 3.17
N PRO A 350 -4.71 1.91 4.25
CA PRO A 350 -5.24 0.95 5.22
C PRO A 350 -6.53 1.42 5.89
N LEU A 351 -6.62 2.71 6.24
CA LEU A 351 -7.83 3.29 6.81
C LEU A 351 -9.00 3.18 5.82
N ILE A 352 -8.78 3.54 4.56
CA ILE A 352 -9.81 3.49 3.51
C ILE A 352 -10.26 2.06 3.26
N VAL A 353 -9.32 1.11 3.11
CA VAL A 353 -9.59 -0.30 2.82
C VAL A 353 -10.52 -0.93 3.85
N PHE A 354 -10.27 -0.73 5.14
CA PHE A 354 -11.07 -1.32 6.21
C PHE A 354 -12.37 -0.56 6.51
N THR A 355 -12.47 0.70 6.11
CA THR A 355 -13.70 1.49 6.26
C THR A 355 -14.59 1.44 5.01
N MET A 356 -14.10 0.89 3.90
CA MET A 356 -14.78 0.88 2.62
C MET A 356 -16.16 0.19 2.65
N PHE A 357 -16.34 -0.77 3.54
CA PHE A 357 -17.64 -1.44 3.73
C PHE A 357 -18.76 -0.50 4.20
N CYS A 358 -18.42 0.66 4.76
CA CYS A 358 -19.38 1.67 5.16
C CYS A 358 -19.92 2.47 3.97
N VAL A 359 -19.16 2.59 2.87
CA VAL A 359 -19.56 3.40 1.71
C VAL A 359 -20.91 2.97 1.13
N PRO A 360 -21.16 1.67 0.84
CA PRO A 360 -22.45 1.25 0.30
C PRO A 360 -23.62 1.46 1.27
N ILE A 361 -23.38 1.38 2.58
CA ILE A 361 -24.41 1.67 3.60
C ILE A 361 -24.80 3.14 3.53
N GLY A 362 -23.82 4.05 3.51
CA GLY A 362 -24.11 5.48 3.37
C GLY A 362 -24.76 5.83 2.03
N MET A 363 -24.34 5.17 0.94
CA MET A 363 -24.98 5.34 -0.37
C MET A 363 -26.43 4.86 -0.38
N GLN A 364 -26.77 3.80 0.35
CA GLN A 364 -28.16 3.39 0.53
C GLN A 364 -28.97 4.47 1.25
N ILE A 365 -28.45 5.00 2.36
CA ILE A 365 -29.14 6.05 3.13
C ILE A 365 -29.36 7.31 2.27
N ILE A 366 -28.35 7.71 1.49
CA ILE A 366 -28.48 8.83 0.54
C ILE A 366 -29.55 8.52 -0.52
N SER A 367 -29.58 7.29 -1.04
CA SER A 367 -30.58 6.89 -2.05
C SER A 367 -32.02 6.89 -1.50
N ASP A 368 -32.20 6.49 -0.24
CA ASP A 368 -33.51 6.52 0.42
C ASP A 368 -33.99 7.98 0.57
N TRP A 369 -33.09 8.88 0.99
CA TRP A 369 -33.38 10.31 1.10
C TRP A 369 -33.74 10.95 -0.25
N ILE A 370 -33.02 10.64 -1.32
CA ILE A 370 -33.32 11.13 -2.68
C ILE A 370 -34.66 10.58 -3.17
N SER A 371 -34.93 9.29 -2.95
CA SER A 371 -36.19 8.66 -3.35
C SER A 371 -37.39 9.29 -2.64
N GLU A 372 -37.27 9.61 -1.35
CA GLU A 372 -38.32 10.26 -0.58
C GLU A 372 -38.59 11.68 -1.10
N ARG A 373 -37.53 12.47 -1.32
CA ARG A 373 -37.67 13.85 -1.80
C ARG A 373 -38.22 13.95 -3.22
N THR A 374 -37.90 12.99 -4.09
CA THR A 374 -38.37 12.98 -5.49
C THR A 374 -39.82 12.52 -5.64
N SER A 375 -40.35 11.75 -4.68
CA SER A 375 -41.67 11.14 -4.78
C SER A 375 -42.87 12.08 -4.59
N ARG A 376 -42.67 13.35 -4.21
CA ARG A 376 -43.71 14.41 -4.07
C ARG A 376 -45.06 13.92 -3.52
N GLY A 377 -45.03 13.14 -2.42
CA GLY A 377 -46.24 12.69 -1.71
C GLY A 377 -46.87 11.40 -2.23
N LYS A 378 -46.35 10.78 -3.29
CA LYS A 378 -46.72 9.40 -3.66
C LYS A 378 -45.93 8.41 -2.80
N SER A 379 -46.59 7.34 -2.36
CA SER A 379 -45.96 6.21 -1.67
C SER A 379 -44.66 5.78 -2.39
N THR A 380 -43.51 5.96 -1.73
CA THR A 380 -42.22 5.52 -2.26
C THR A 380 -42.20 4.00 -2.34
N THR A 381 -42.24 3.46 -3.55
CA THR A 381 -42.06 2.02 -3.75
C THR A 381 -40.61 1.62 -3.42
N GLU A 382 -40.43 0.46 -2.78
CA GLU A 382 -39.10 -0.10 -2.49
C GLU A 382 -38.23 -0.23 -3.75
N LYS A 383 -38.89 -0.47 -4.90
CA LYS A 383 -38.27 -0.48 -6.23
C LYS A 383 -37.58 0.85 -6.55
N ASN A 384 -38.18 2.00 -6.22
CA ASN A 384 -37.60 3.31 -6.51
C ASN A 384 -36.33 3.57 -5.69
N ARG A 385 -36.35 3.26 -4.39
CA ARG A 385 -35.17 3.36 -3.50
C ARG A 385 -34.01 2.51 -4.03
N ARG A 386 -34.32 1.26 -4.40
CA ARG A 386 -33.33 0.34 -4.97
C ARG A 386 -32.76 0.84 -6.30
N ASN A 387 -33.57 1.45 -7.15
CA ASN A 387 -33.10 2.03 -8.41
C ASN A 387 -32.12 3.19 -8.16
N TRP A 388 -32.45 4.12 -7.27
CA TRP A 388 -31.56 5.22 -6.89
C TRP A 388 -30.22 4.72 -6.33
N TYR A 389 -30.26 3.68 -5.49
CA TYR A 389 -29.03 3.06 -4.99
C TYR A 389 -28.12 2.56 -6.13
N TYR A 390 -28.66 1.81 -7.08
CA TYR A 390 -27.86 1.30 -8.20
C TYR A 390 -27.36 2.40 -9.13
N ILE A 391 -28.15 3.46 -9.35
CA ILE A 391 -27.71 4.64 -10.12
C ILE A 391 -26.51 5.30 -9.45
N LEU A 392 -26.56 5.54 -8.14
CA LEU A 392 -25.45 6.16 -7.40
C LEU A 392 -24.18 5.31 -7.43
N ILE A 393 -24.31 3.98 -7.28
CA ILE A 393 -23.17 3.07 -7.34
C ILE A 393 -22.59 3.03 -8.76
N ALA A 394 -23.43 2.92 -9.80
CA ALA A 394 -22.99 2.91 -11.18
C ALA A 394 -22.25 4.20 -11.55
N LEU A 395 -22.79 5.36 -11.18
CA LEU A 395 -22.15 6.66 -11.39
C LEU A 395 -20.76 6.73 -10.75
N GLY A 396 -20.64 6.31 -9.50
CA GLY A 396 -19.35 6.28 -8.80
C GLY A 396 -18.34 5.34 -9.45
N VAL A 397 -18.78 4.15 -9.86
CA VAL A 397 -17.96 3.18 -10.59
C VAL A 397 -17.48 3.74 -11.92
N THR A 398 -18.36 4.41 -12.69
CA THR A 398 -18.00 5.06 -13.96
C THR A 398 -16.95 6.15 -13.75
N ILE A 399 -17.10 7.00 -12.73
CA ILE A 399 -16.11 8.04 -12.40
C ILE A 399 -14.75 7.42 -12.07
N CYS A 400 -14.73 6.37 -11.24
CA CYS A 400 -13.50 5.65 -10.93
C CYS A 400 -12.87 5.02 -12.16
N PHE A 401 -13.67 4.39 -13.02
CA PHE A 401 -13.18 3.72 -14.23
C PHE A 401 -12.56 4.71 -15.24
N VAL A 402 -13.20 5.86 -15.47
CA VAL A 402 -12.64 6.92 -16.34
C VAL A 402 -11.32 7.44 -15.77
N LYS A 403 -11.27 7.71 -14.46
CA LYS A 403 -10.04 8.17 -13.80
C LYS A 403 -8.94 7.11 -13.83
N LEU A 404 -9.30 5.84 -13.72
CA LEU A 404 -8.39 4.71 -13.78
C LEU A 404 -7.72 4.62 -15.15
N ILE A 405 -8.48 4.69 -16.24
CA ILE A 405 -7.94 4.65 -17.61
C ILE A 405 -7.07 5.88 -17.90
N LYS A 406 -7.49 7.08 -17.48
CA LYS A 406 -6.74 8.32 -17.74
C LYS A 406 -5.39 8.36 -17.03
N HIS A 407 -5.29 7.77 -15.84
CA HIS A 407 -4.06 7.81 -15.03
C HIS A 407 -2.95 6.91 -15.59
N THR A 408 -3.30 6.02 -16.51
CA THR A 408 -2.39 5.04 -17.06
C THR A 408 -1.53 5.62 -18.20
N SER A 409 -0.21 5.67 -17.98
CA SER A 409 0.86 5.72 -19.00
C SER A 409 1.31 7.05 -19.64
N SER A 410 0.45 8.03 -19.91
CA SER A 410 0.86 9.13 -20.81
C SER A 410 1.89 10.09 -20.19
N GLN A 411 1.79 10.38 -18.89
CA GLN A 411 2.57 11.45 -18.26
C GLN A 411 4.05 11.14 -18.01
N LYS A 412 4.55 9.95 -18.40
CA LYS A 412 5.93 9.53 -18.13
C LYS A 412 6.60 8.75 -19.27
N SER A 413 6.00 8.67 -20.45
CA SER A 413 6.60 7.96 -21.59
C SER A 413 7.99 8.52 -21.94
N GLY A 414 8.17 9.84 -21.85
CA GLY A 414 9.45 10.50 -22.09
C GLY A 414 10.60 9.98 -21.19
N TYR A 415 10.31 9.50 -19.97
CA TYR A 415 11.35 8.90 -19.12
C TYR A 415 11.80 7.54 -19.65
N ARG A 416 10.89 6.76 -20.22
CA ARG A 416 11.19 5.46 -20.82
C ARG A 416 11.96 5.65 -22.13
N ASP A 417 11.56 6.63 -22.93
CA ASP A 417 12.25 6.99 -24.18
C ASP A 417 13.68 7.47 -23.91
N ALA A 418 13.85 8.35 -22.92
CA ALA A 418 15.16 8.79 -22.46
C ALA A 418 16.02 7.62 -21.98
N ALA A 419 15.45 6.70 -21.18
CA ALA A 419 16.16 5.52 -20.71
C ALA A 419 16.59 4.59 -21.87
N MET A 420 15.73 4.39 -22.87
CA MET A 420 16.06 3.61 -24.07
C MET A 420 17.15 4.29 -24.89
N TRP A 421 17.10 5.62 -25.03
CA TRP A 421 18.15 6.37 -25.71
C TRP A 421 19.50 6.22 -25.00
N LEU A 422 19.53 6.36 -23.67
CA LEU A 422 20.76 6.20 -22.88
C LEU A 422 21.32 4.79 -22.99
N ASN A 423 20.49 3.76 -22.89
CA ASN A 423 20.96 2.38 -23.04
C ASN A 423 21.60 2.11 -24.41
N LYS A 424 21.14 2.78 -25.47
CA LYS A 424 21.71 2.62 -26.81
C LYS A 424 22.95 3.48 -27.07
N ASN A 425 23.08 4.64 -26.42
CA ASN A 425 24.06 5.67 -26.78
C ASN A 425 25.14 5.94 -25.72
N THR A 426 25.09 5.27 -24.55
CA THR A 426 26.08 5.43 -23.48
C THR A 426 26.68 4.09 -23.07
N THR A 427 27.88 4.13 -22.50
CA THR A 427 28.54 2.92 -21.99
C THR A 427 28.14 2.66 -20.53
N PRO A 428 28.29 1.43 -20.00
CA PRO A 428 28.00 1.12 -18.59
C PRO A 428 28.79 1.94 -17.57
N GLU A 429 29.96 2.45 -17.96
CA GLU A 429 30.86 3.26 -17.12
C GLU A 429 30.44 4.73 -17.04
N ASP A 430 29.59 5.20 -17.96
CA ASP A 430 29.10 6.57 -17.97
C ASP A 430 28.24 6.85 -16.71
N ILE A 431 28.57 7.93 -16.00
CA ILE A 431 27.80 8.40 -14.85
C ILE A 431 26.77 9.42 -15.33
N ILE A 432 25.51 9.15 -15.05
CA ILE A 432 24.38 9.97 -15.52
C ILE A 432 23.73 10.68 -14.34
N ALA A 433 23.69 12.02 -14.35
CA ALA A 433 22.91 12.80 -13.41
C ALA A 433 21.45 12.88 -13.88
N VAL A 434 20.52 12.41 -13.06
CA VAL A 434 19.10 12.33 -13.42
C VAL A 434 18.21 13.00 -12.36
N PRO A 435 17.09 13.62 -12.78
CA PRO A 435 16.12 14.17 -11.84
C PRO A 435 15.22 13.06 -11.23
N ASP A 436 15.23 11.88 -11.85
CA ASP A 436 14.48 10.70 -11.40
C ASP A 436 15.29 9.43 -11.64
N LYS A 437 15.62 8.72 -10.55
CA LYS A 437 16.44 7.50 -10.60
C LYS A 437 15.85 6.36 -11.46
N ARG A 438 14.57 6.43 -11.82
CA ARG A 438 13.97 5.41 -12.69
C ARG A 438 14.54 5.45 -14.09
N ILE A 439 14.99 6.61 -14.57
CA ILE A 439 15.56 6.75 -15.92
C ILE A 439 16.81 5.88 -16.04
N THR A 440 17.74 6.00 -15.08
CA THR A 440 18.97 5.19 -15.05
C THR A 440 18.70 3.72 -14.75
N TYR A 441 17.71 3.42 -13.90
CA TYR A 441 17.26 2.05 -13.64
C TYR A 441 16.81 1.34 -14.91
N TYR A 442 15.95 1.98 -15.71
CA TYR A 442 15.47 1.43 -16.97
C TYR A 442 16.50 1.47 -18.10
N ALA A 443 17.49 2.36 -18.01
CA ALA A 443 18.63 2.40 -18.93
C ALA A 443 19.68 1.32 -18.59
N GLU A 444 19.59 0.69 -17.43
CA GLU A 444 20.63 -0.19 -16.87
C GLU A 444 22.00 0.51 -16.88
N ARG A 445 22.03 1.74 -16.33
CA ARG A 445 23.22 2.59 -16.22
C ARG A 445 23.42 3.10 -14.81
N ASN A 446 24.67 3.45 -14.50
CA ASN A 446 25.02 4.08 -13.23
C ASN A 446 24.51 5.52 -13.21
N GLY A 447 23.75 5.85 -12.17
CA GLY A 447 23.06 7.14 -12.08
C GLY A 447 23.17 7.78 -10.70
N MET A 448 23.28 9.09 -10.69
CA MET A 448 23.13 9.92 -9.48
C MET A 448 21.85 10.73 -9.62
N GLU A 449 20.93 10.54 -8.66
CA GLU A 449 19.75 11.38 -8.57
C GLU A 449 20.11 12.73 -7.95
N TYR A 450 19.69 13.83 -8.56
CA TYR A 450 19.92 15.17 -8.04
C TYR A 450 18.59 15.88 -7.78
N SER A 451 18.50 16.59 -6.65
CA SER A 451 17.35 17.47 -6.35
C SER A 451 17.64 18.94 -6.68
N ASP A 452 18.92 19.32 -6.61
CA ASP A 452 19.43 20.64 -6.95
C ASP A 452 20.60 20.46 -7.92
N GLU A 453 20.66 21.29 -8.97
CA GLU A 453 21.73 21.29 -9.96
C GLU A 453 23.11 21.50 -9.33
N ARG A 454 23.18 22.19 -8.19
CA ARG A 454 24.42 22.38 -7.41
C ARG A 454 25.01 21.08 -6.89
N GLN A 455 24.21 20.02 -6.78
CA GLN A 455 24.65 18.69 -6.32
C GLN A 455 25.31 17.87 -7.44
N ILE A 456 25.27 18.33 -8.69
CA ILE A 456 25.79 17.58 -9.84
C ILE A 456 27.33 17.53 -9.79
N SER A 457 27.85 16.34 -9.49
CA SER A 457 29.29 16.06 -9.44
C SER A 457 30.00 16.47 -10.74
N LYS A 458 31.28 16.87 -10.62
CA LYS A 458 32.16 17.15 -11.77
C LYS A 458 32.44 15.91 -12.63
N ARG A 459 32.22 14.71 -12.09
CA ARG A 459 32.52 13.43 -12.77
C ARG A 459 31.40 12.91 -13.67
N VAL A 460 30.29 13.63 -13.79
CA VAL A 460 29.12 13.21 -14.58
C VAL A 460 29.39 13.36 -16.07
N ASN A 461 29.05 12.33 -16.85
CA ASN A 461 29.19 12.29 -18.31
C ASN A 461 27.95 12.87 -19.01
N TYR A 462 26.76 12.61 -18.46
CA TYR A 462 25.48 13.05 -19.02
C TYR A 462 24.59 13.66 -17.94
N ILE A 463 23.90 14.74 -18.28
CA ILE A 463 22.95 15.42 -17.39
C ILE A 463 21.58 15.40 -18.06
N ILE A 464 20.58 14.89 -17.37
CA ILE A 464 19.18 14.91 -17.83
C ILE A 464 18.46 16.02 -17.11
N ARG A 465 17.73 16.88 -17.82
CA ARG A 465 16.93 17.95 -17.21
C ARG A 465 15.48 17.88 -17.67
N VAL A 466 14.57 18.25 -16.78
CA VAL A 466 13.17 18.56 -17.13
C VAL A 466 13.07 20.07 -17.32
N VAL A 467 12.72 20.50 -18.54
CA VAL A 467 12.69 21.90 -18.95
C VAL A 467 11.27 22.24 -19.43
N LYS A 468 10.74 23.41 -19.07
CA LYS A 468 9.52 23.92 -19.70
C LYS A 468 9.88 24.62 -21.01
N GLU A 469 8.99 24.59 -21.99
CA GLU A 469 9.26 25.14 -23.33
C GLU A 469 9.78 26.59 -23.36
N ASN A 470 9.40 27.41 -22.39
CA ASN A 470 9.82 28.81 -22.29
C ASN A 470 11.04 29.06 -21.37
N ASP A 471 11.60 28.01 -20.75
CA ASP A 471 12.76 28.18 -19.89
C ASP A 471 14.02 28.39 -20.73
N VAL A 472 14.75 29.48 -20.44
CA VAL A 472 16.03 29.81 -21.09
C VAL A 472 17.04 28.68 -20.91
N THR A 473 17.86 28.44 -21.93
CA THR A 473 18.96 27.46 -21.92
C THR A 473 19.77 27.59 -20.63
N PRO A 474 19.91 26.51 -19.84
CA PRO A 474 20.62 26.57 -18.56
C PRO A 474 22.10 26.88 -18.76
N SER A 475 22.61 27.85 -18.01
CA SER A 475 24.03 28.13 -17.90
C SER A 475 24.67 27.17 -16.90
N PHE A 476 25.02 25.95 -17.32
CA PHE A 476 25.63 24.94 -16.42
C PHE A 476 27.07 25.24 -15.99
N GLY A 477 27.63 26.41 -16.33
CA GLY A 477 29.05 26.73 -16.07
C GLY A 477 30.03 25.71 -16.67
N ARG A 478 29.56 24.88 -17.60
CA ARG A 478 30.28 23.79 -18.27
C ARG A 478 29.87 23.76 -19.73
N ASN A 479 30.79 23.33 -20.59
CA ASN A 479 30.49 23.04 -21.98
C ASN A 479 29.62 21.79 -22.04
N ILE A 480 28.35 21.98 -22.40
CA ILE A 480 27.37 20.92 -22.56
C ILE A 480 26.84 20.93 -23.98
N GLU A 481 26.59 19.74 -24.51
CA GLU A 481 26.01 19.55 -25.84
C GLU A 481 24.68 18.82 -25.71
N GLU A 482 23.60 19.39 -26.23
CA GLU A 482 22.31 18.72 -26.30
C GLU A 482 22.39 17.52 -27.26
N LYS A 483 22.02 16.33 -26.79
CA LYS A 483 22.07 15.10 -27.59
C LYS A 483 20.70 14.53 -27.90
N TYR A 484 19.73 14.75 -27.03
CA TYR A 484 18.40 14.16 -27.20
C TYR A 484 17.35 14.96 -26.44
N LEU A 485 16.15 15.02 -27.02
CA LEU A 485 15.00 15.71 -26.46
C LEU A 485 13.76 14.83 -26.66
N THR A 486 12.95 14.71 -25.61
CA THR A 486 11.64 14.03 -25.67
C THR A 486 10.62 14.71 -24.78
N TRP A 487 9.34 14.51 -25.06
CA TRP A 487 8.24 15.09 -24.29
C TRP A 487 7.90 14.21 -23.08
N ILE A 488 7.80 14.82 -21.89
CA ILE A 488 7.28 14.15 -20.69
C ILE A 488 5.77 14.37 -20.61
N ASP A 489 5.35 15.61 -20.82
CA ASP A 489 3.98 16.04 -20.69
C ASP A 489 3.71 17.16 -21.70
N LYS A 490 2.97 16.82 -22.76
CA LYS A 490 2.59 17.76 -23.80
C LYS A 490 1.60 18.81 -23.29
N GLU A 491 0.70 18.45 -22.38
CA GLU A 491 -0.30 19.39 -21.84
C GLU A 491 0.38 20.50 -21.02
N ASN A 492 1.40 20.14 -20.24
CA ASN A 492 2.15 21.09 -19.42
C ASN A 492 3.42 21.65 -20.09
N SER A 493 3.60 21.40 -21.40
CA SER A 493 4.75 21.83 -22.18
C SER A 493 6.11 21.48 -21.53
N ARG A 494 6.22 20.28 -20.93
CA ARG A 494 7.44 19.80 -20.26
C ARG A 494 8.22 18.83 -21.14
N LYS A 495 9.48 19.16 -21.38
CA LYS A 495 10.44 18.37 -22.17
C LYS A 495 11.51 17.79 -21.24
N LEU A 496 12.00 16.61 -21.59
CA LEU A 496 13.20 16.01 -21.02
C LEU A 496 14.33 16.19 -22.03
N VAL A 497 15.43 16.81 -21.60
CA VAL A 497 16.60 17.06 -22.44
C VAL A 497 17.80 16.33 -21.85
N ILE A 498 18.56 15.64 -22.71
CA ILE A 498 19.79 14.93 -22.35
C ILE A 498 20.97 15.73 -22.89
N TYR A 499 21.83 16.17 -21.97
CA TYR A 499 23.05 16.89 -22.26
C TYR A 499 24.26 15.98 -22.05
N LYS A 500 25.21 16.00 -22.99
CA LYS A 500 26.54 15.40 -22.83
C LYS A 500 27.49 16.47 -22.30
N VAL A 501 28.24 16.14 -21.25
CA VAL A 501 29.26 17.03 -20.69
C VAL A 501 30.54 16.88 -21.53
N LEU A 502 30.97 17.94 -22.19
CA LEU A 502 32.23 17.98 -22.93
C LEU A 502 33.37 18.22 -21.94
N ARG A 503 34.43 17.42 -22.07
CA ARG A 503 35.64 17.55 -21.25
C ARG A 503 36.69 18.38 -21.95
#